data_AF-A0A493TGD2-F1
#
_entry.id   AF-A0A493TGD2-F1
#
_cell.length_a   1.000
_cell.length_b   1.000
_cell.length_c   1.000
_cell.angle_alpha   90.00
_cell.angle_beta   90.00
_cell.angle_gamma   90.00
#
_symmetry.space_group_name_H-M   'P 1'
#
loop_
_entity.id
_entity.type
_entity.pdbx_description
1 polymer ?
#
loop_
_entity_poly.entity_id
_entity_poly.type
_entity_poly.pdbx_seq_one_letter_code
_entity_poly.pdbx_strand_id
1 'polypeptide(L)'
;MRRILRSREQLKLLGDYLIMCRSGALKELSKRLDHRNYLLECPHKYSVTDLRQIADGTFETFLQSLIQFASHHVYNCDLCTQRGFICQICNRSDIIFPFEFDTTTRLVVCMSLLCLKAAPKTSRSCRKYHQD
;
A
#
# COMPACT_ATOMS: atom_id res chain seq x y z
N MET A 1 11.89 -10.74 -10.18
CA MET A 1 10.96 -9.64 -10.54
C MET A 1 9.66 -9.58 -9.73
N ARG A 2 8.91 -10.69 -9.53
CA ARG A 2 7.61 -10.64 -8.80
C ARG A 2 7.67 -10.00 -7.40
N ARG A 3 8.72 -10.31 -6.61
CA ARG A 3 8.92 -9.71 -5.27
C ARG A 3 9.07 -8.19 -5.32
N ILE A 4 9.86 -7.71 -6.26
CA ILE A 4 10.10 -6.27 -6.47
C ILE A 4 8.78 -5.59 -6.82
N LEU A 5 8.02 -6.13 -7.78
CA LEU A 5 6.72 -5.56 -8.12
C LEU A 5 5.78 -5.49 -6.91
N ARG A 6 5.73 -6.53 -6.09
CA ARG A 6 4.95 -6.54 -4.84
C ARG A 6 5.41 -5.42 -3.89
N SER A 7 6.71 -5.27 -3.65
CA SER A 7 7.25 -4.16 -2.85
C SER A 7 6.90 -2.79 -3.44
N ARG A 8 6.87 -2.65 -4.77
CA ARG A 8 6.50 -1.41 -5.47
C ARG A 8 5.02 -1.08 -5.29
N GLU A 9 4.14 -2.07 -5.37
CA GLU A 9 2.71 -1.93 -5.06
C GLU A 9 2.49 -1.52 -3.60
N GLN A 10 3.21 -2.16 -2.68
CA GLN A 10 3.16 -1.84 -1.25
C GLN A 10 3.59 -0.38 -0.99
N LEU A 11 4.73 0.02 -1.57
CA LEU A 11 5.25 1.37 -1.43
C LEU A 11 4.30 2.43 -2.01
N LYS A 12 3.64 2.13 -3.14
CA LYS A 12 2.62 3.02 -3.70
C LYS A 12 1.47 3.23 -2.72
N LEU A 13 0.90 2.15 -2.18
CA LEU A 13 -0.20 2.23 -1.21
C LEU A 13 0.21 3.03 0.03
N LEU A 14 1.42 2.82 0.54
CA LEU A 14 1.97 3.62 1.64
C LEU A 14 2.12 5.10 1.24
N GLY A 15 2.57 5.37 0.02
CA GLY A 15 2.63 6.70 -0.56
C GLY A 15 1.28 7.43 -0.52
N ASP A 16 0.19 6.75 -0.85
CA ASP A 16 -1.17 7.32 -0.82
C ASP A 16 -1.59 7.79 0.58
N TYR A 17 -1.20 7.06 1.64
CA TYR A 17 -1.41 7.50 3.02
C TYR A 17 -0.61 8.77 3.34
N LEU A 18 0.66 8.80 2.93
CA LEU A 18 1.56 9.91 3.22
C LEU A 18 1.21 11.18 2.44
N ILE A 19 0.72 11.05 1.19
CA ILE A 19 0.26 12.18 0.36
C ILE A 19 -0.85 12.96 1.05
N MET A 20 -1.74 12.26 1.73
CA MET A 20 -2.88 12.87 2.39
C MET A 20 -2.61 13.20 3.88
N CYS A 21 -1.44 12.83 4.39
CA CYS A 21 -1.02 13.10 5.76
C CYS A 21 -0.36 14.48 5.87
N ARG A 22 -0.71 15.23 6.91
CA ARG A 22 -0.19 16.60 7.14
C ARG A 22 1.05 16.64 8.08
N SER A 23 1.61 15.49 8.41
CA SER A 23 2.77 15.35 9.33
C SER A 23 4.11 15.77 8.71
N GLY A 24 4.17 15.98 7.39
CA GLY A 24 5.42 16.18 6.66
C GLY A 24 6.15 14.88 6.30
N ALA A 25 5.60 13.71 6.63
CA ALA A 25 6.21 12.42 6.30
C ALA A 25 6.44 12.20 4.80
N LEU A 26 5.55 12.72 3.94
CA LEU A 26 5.77 12.69 2.49
C LEU A 26 7.08 13.42 2.10
N LYS A 27 7.32 14.60 2.67
CA LYS A 27 8.52 15.40 2.36
C LYS A 27 9.79 14.64 2.74
N GLU A 28 9.77 13.92 3.86
CA GLU A 28 10.89 13.10 4.29
C GLU A 28 11.07 11.84 3.41
N LEU A 29 9.98 11.19 3.01
CA LEU A 29 10.03 10.09 2.03
C LEU A 29 10.59 10.58 0.68
N SER A 30 10.16 11.75 0.19
CA SER A 30 10.63 12.33 -1.07
C SER A 30 12.14 12.58 -1.08
N LYS A 31 12.76 12.95 0.05
CA LYS A 31 14.22 13.05 0.14
C LYS A 31 14.89 11.69 -0.05
N ARG A 32 14.34 10.64 0.57
CA ARG A 32 14.86 9.26 0.47
C ARG A 32 14.69 8.65 -0.91
N LEU A 33 13.67 9.10 -1.66
CA LEU A 33 13.43 8.67 -3.03
C LEU A 33 14.49 9.17 -4.02
N ASP A 34 15.22 10.23 -3.68
CA ASP A 34 16.29 10.79 -4.52
C ASP A 34 15.81 11.07 -5.96
N HIS A 35 14.86 11.99 -6.10
CA HIS A 35 14.21 12.37 -7.37
C HIS A 35 13.39 11.27 -8.07
N ARG A 36 13.22 10.08 -7.48
CA ARG A 36 12.44 8.98 -8.06
C ARG A 36 10.97 8.98 -7.64
N ASN A 37 10.28 10.12 -7.76
CA ASN A 37 8.87 10.25 -7.33
C ASN A 37 7.91 9.32 -8.11
N TYR A 38 8.25 8.93 -9.35
CA TYR A 38 7.52 7.92 -10.11
C TYR A 38 7.38 6.58 -9.36
N LEU A 39 8.23 6.35 -8.35
CA LEU A 39 8.13 5.18 -7.50
C LEU A 39 6.82 5.16 -6.70
N LEU A 40 6.22 6.30 -6.38
CA LEU A 40 4.94 6.38 -5.68
C LEU A 40 3.74 6.33 -6.63
N GLU A 41 3.94 6.62 -7.92
CA GLU A 41 2.84 6.78 -8.90
C GLU A 41 2.46 5.46 -9.59
N CYS A 42 3.45 4.76 -10.16
CA CYS A 42 3.24 3.59 -11.02
C CYS A 42 4.22 2.46 -10.66
N PRO A 43 3.74 1.31 -10.13
CA PRO A 43 4.60 0.19 -9.73
C PRO A 43 5.41 -0.44 -10.88
N HIS A 44 4.96 -0.25 -12.13
CA HIS A 44 5.59 -0.80 -13.33
C HIS A 44 6.58 0.15 -14.01
N LYS A 45 6.71 1.39 -13.54
CA LYS A 45 7.65 2.37 -14.09
C LYS A 45 9.01 2.25 -13.40
N TYR A 46 10.05 2.11 -14.21
CA TYR A 46 11.45 1.96 -13.78
C TYR A 46 12.35 2.85 -14.64
N SER A 47 13.39 3.38 -14.02
CA SER A 47 14.52 3.98 -14.72
C SER A 47 15.55 2.92 -15.10
N VAL A 48 16.48 3.28 -16.00
CA VAL A 48 17.64 2.42 -16.32
C VAL A 48 18.50 2.15 -15.07
N THR A 49 18.63 3.13 -14.19
CA THR A 49 19.34 2.97 -12.91
C THR A 49 18.67 1.92 -12.03
N ASP A 50 17.34 1.94 -11.93
CA ASP A 50 16.62 0.92 -11.15
C ASP A 50 16.87 -0.47 -11.75
N LEU A 51 16.76 -0.62 -13.07
CA LEU A 51 16.99 -1.92 -13.73
C LEU A 51 18.41 -2.45 -13.48
N ARG A 52 19.41 -1.58 -13.44
CA ARG A 52 20.78 -1.94 -13.03
C ARG A 52 20.83 -2.38 -11.57
N GLN A 53 20.26 -1.60 -10.65
CA GLN A 53 20.21 -1.94 -9.23
C GLN A 53 19.44 -3.25 -8.96
N ILE A 54 18.46 -3.58 -9.81
CA ILE A 54 17.74 -4.85 -9.77
C ILE A 54 18.66 -6.01 -10.15
N ALA A 55 19.45 -5.85 -11.22
CA ALA A 55 20.45 -6.84 -11.62
C ALA A 55 21.54 -7.02 -10.54
N ASP A 56 21.92 -5.93 -9.88
CA ASP A 56 22.92 -5.92 -8.79
C ASP A 56 22.35 -6.36 -7.44
N GLY A 57 21.02 -6.59 -7.33
CA GLY A 57 20.34 -6.98 -6.09
C GLY A 57 20.20 -5.87 -5.04
N THR A 58 20.60 -4.64 -5.33
CA THR A 58 20.57 -3.51 -4.39
C THR A 58 19.24 -2.75 -4.39
N PHE A 59 18.41 -2.95 -5.40
CA PHE A 59 17.11 -2.26 -5.49
C PHE A 59 16.11 -2.72 -4.42
N GLU A 60 16.17 -4.00 -4.04
CA GLU A 60 15.24 -4.56 -3.05
C GLU A 60 15.48 -3.97 -1.66
N THR A 61 16.73 -3.86 -1.22
CA THR A 61 17.09 -3.24 0.06
C THR A 61 16.69 -1.76 0.09
N PHE A 62 16.89 -1.05 -1.01
CA PHE A 62 16.41 0.32 -1.18
C PHE A 62 14.88 0.42 -0.97
N LEU A 63 14.09 -0.40 -1.67
CA LEU A 63 12.63 -0.41 -1.50
C LEU A 63 12.20 -0.75 -0.07
N GLN A 64 12.83 -1.75 0.55
CA GLN A 64 12.50 -2.13 1.93
C GLN A 64 12.74 -0.99 2.91
N SER A 65 13.80 -0.20 2.74
CA SER A 65 14.05 0.97 3.60
C SER A 65 12.95 2.03 3.50
N LEU A 66 12.39 2.24 2.30
CA LEU A 66 11.29 3.18 2.07
C LEU A 66 9.98 2.66 2.66
N ILE A 67 9.70 1.36 2.45
CA ILE A 67 8.52 0.68 2.98
C ILE A 67 8.53 0.74 4.50
N GLN A 68 9.65 0.38 5.14
CA GLN A 68 9.79 0.43 6.60
C GLN A 68 9.54 1.82 7.17
N PHE A 69 10.12 2.85 6.55
CA PHE A 69 9.88 4.23 6.95
C PHE A 69 8.39 4.60 6.86
N ALA A 70 7.76 4.35 5.71
CA ALA A 70 6.39 4.75 5.47
C ALA A 70 5.39 3.93 6.31
N SER A 71 5.61 2.63 6.46
CA SER A 71 4.76 1.78 7.31
C SER A 71 4.88 2.17 8.77
N HIS A 72 6.09 2.45 9.27
CA HIS A 72 6.30 2.93 10.63
C HIS A 72 5.54 4.25 10.86
N HIS A 73 5.55 5.17 9.89
CA HIS A 73 4.75 6.38 10.00
C HIS A 73 3.25 6.08 10.07
N VAL A 74 2.73 5.24 9.17
CA VAL A 74 1.29 4.92 9.12
C VAL A 74 0.80 4.29 10.42
N TYR A 75 1.55 3.35 11.00
CA TYR A 75 1.17 2.71 12.25
C TYR A 75 1.20 3.64 13.48
N ASN A 76 2.03 4.68 13.45
CA ASN A 76 2.24 5.59 14.58
C ASN A 76 1.65 6.99 14.36
N CYS A 77 0.80 7.17 13.35
CA CYS A 77 0.18 8.46 13.03
C CYS A 77 -1.33 8.37 13.08
N ASP A 78 -1.95 9.11 14.01
CA ASP A 78 -3.42 9.12 14.21
C ASP A 78 -4.19 9.47 12.93
N LEU A 79 -3.66 10.37 12.09
CA LEU A 79 -4.29 10.74 10.82
C LEU A 79 -4.30 9.59 9.81
N CYS A 80 -3.25 8.75 9.81
CA CYS A 80 -3.14 7.61 8.93
C CYS A 80 -3.94 6.42 9.46
N THR A 81 -3.91 6.17 10.77
CA THR A 81 -4.64 5.04 11.39
C THR A 81 -6.15 5.19 11.27
N GLN A 82 -6.68 6.42 11.33
CA GLN A 82 -8.09 6.71 11.06
C GLN A 82 -8.57 6.34 9.65
N ARG A 83 -7.64 6.12 8.71
CA ARG A 83 -7.92 5.71 7.32
C ARG A 83 -7.67 4.23 7.08
N GLY A 84 -7.34 3.46 8.11
CA GLY A 84 -7.36 2.00 8.05
C GLY A 84 -8.77 1.46 8.21
N PHE A 85 -8.91 0.15 8.09
CA PHE A 85 -10.19 -0.55 8.16
C PHE A 85 -10.25 -1.40 9.44
N ILE A 86 -11.44 -1.55 10.02
CA ILE A 86 -11.67 -2.49 11.13
C ILE A 86 -12.50 -3.66 10.60
N CYS A 87 -12.10 -4.89 10.91
CA CYS A 87 -12.87 -6.07 10.53
C CYS A 87 -14.11 -6.24 11.43
N GLN A 88 -15.30 -5.89 10.92
CA GLN A 88 -16.56 -6.00 11.67
C GLN A 88 -17.02 -7.45 11.95
N ILE A 89 -16.48 -8.44 11.23
CA ILE A 89 -16.83 -9.87 11.41
C ILE A 89 -15.92 -10.54 12.44
N CYS A 90 -14.63 -10.21 12.38
CA CYS A 90 -13.60 -10.78 13.24
C CYS A 90 -13.70 -10.23 14.68
N ASN A 91 -14.44 -9.11 14.86
CA ASN A 91 -14.55 -8.33 16.09
C ASN A 91 -13.20 -8.07 16.78
N ARG A 92 -12.15 -7.92 15.98
CA ARG A 92 -10.82 -7.51 16.45
C ARG A 92 -10.71 -6.00 16.29
N SER A 93 -10.19 -5.35 17.31
CA SER A 93 -9.89 -3.91 17.32
C SER A 93 -8.67 -3.54 16.46
N ASP A 94 -8.03 -4.52 15.83
CA ASP A 94 -6.84 -4.30 15.01
C ASP A 94 -7.21 -3.57 13.72
N ILE A 95 -6.51 -2.47 13.46
CA ILE A 95 -6.63 -1.69 12.23
C ILE A 95 -5.90 -2.44 11.11
N ILE A 96 -6.59 -2.62 10.00
CA ILE A 96 -6.11 -3.29 8.79
C ILE A 96 -5.78 -2.24 7.75
N PHE A 97 -4.63 -2.42 7.10
CA PHE A 97 -4.23 -1.56 6.00
C PHE A 97 -4.12 -2.32 4.67
N PRO A 98 -4.44 -1.67 3.54
CA PRO A 98 -4.41 -2.32 2.23
C PRO A 98 -3.00 -2.73 1.77
N PHE A 99 -1.94 -2.18 2.38
CA PHE A 99 -0.55 -2.56 2.10
C PHE A 99 -0.09 -3.83 2.84
N GLU A 100 -0.90 -4.42 3.69
CA GLU A 100 -0.56 -5.65 4.43
C GLU A 100 -0.94 -6.91 3.65
N PHE A 101 -0.14 -7.23 2.62
CA PHE A 101 -0.47 -8.30 1.66
C PHE A 101 -0.48 -9.73 2.22
N ASP A 102 0.22 -10.00 3.34
CA ASP A 102 0.31 -11.33 3.93
C ASP A 102 -0.80 -11.60 4.97
N THR A 103 -1.28 -10.56 5.67
CA THR A 103 -2.43 -10.67 6.57
C THR A 103 -3.77 -10.62 5.81
N THR A 104 -3.76 -10.09 4.58
CA THR A 104 -4.97 -9.94 3.76
C THR A 104 -5.56 -11.24 3.22
N THR A 105 -4.87 -12.39 3.19
CA THR A 105 -5.47 -13.62 2.62
C THR A 105 -6.70 -14.09 3.41
N ARG A 106 -6.68 -13.96 4.74
CA ARG A 106 -7.87 -14.20 5.59
C ARG A 106 -8.92 -13.08 5.47
N LEU A 107 -8.46 -11.85 5.19
CA LEU A 107 -9.32 -10.67 5.10
C LEU A 107 -10.00 -10.54 3.73
N VAL A 108 -9.43 -11.07 2.64
CA VAL A 108 -10.10 -11.17 1.34
C VAL A 108 -11.34 -12.04 1.46
N VAL A 109 -11.27 -13.15 2.21
CA VAL A 109 -12.44 -13.98 2.54
C VAL A 109 -13.45 -13.15 3.33
N CYS A 110 -13.01 -12.39 4.33
CA CYS A 110 -13.87 -11.58 5.18
C CYS A 110 -14.53 -10.39 4.43
N MET A 111 -13.78 -9.69 3.58
CA MET A 111 -14.21 -8.60 2.72
C MET A 111 -15.13 -9.11 1.61
N SER A 112 -14.86 -10.29 1.05
CA SER A 112 -15.75 -10.95 0.08
C SER A 112 -17.08 -11.32 0.72
N LEU A 113 -17.09 -11.81 1.97
CA LEU A 113 -18.31 -12.09 2.73
C LEU A 113 -19.10 -10.82 3.08
N LEU A 114 -18.43 -9.72 3.38
CA LEU A 114 -19.06 -8.40 3.54
C LEU A 114 -19.70 -7.92 2.23
N CYS A 115 -18.98 -8.03 1.10
CA CYS A 115 -19.52 -7.69 -0.22
C CYS A 115 -20.73 -8.56 -0.60
N LEU A 116 -20.70 -9.86 -0.27
CA LEU A 116 -21.81 -10.81 -0.44
C LEU A 116 -23.03 -10.47 0.43
N LYS A 117 -22.83 -9.96 1.65
CA LYS A 117 -23.93 -9.58 2.55
C LYS A 117 -24.50 -8.19 2.25
N ALA A 118 -23.71 -7.30 1.64
CA ALA A 118 -24.11 -5.93 1.31
C ALA A 118 -24.75 -5.79 -0.09
N ALA A 119 -24.71 -6.81 -0.94
CA ALA A 119 -25.30 -6.76 -2.27
C ALA A 119 -26.71 -7.40 -2.32
N PRO A 120 -27.76 -6.69 -2.75
CA PRO A 120 -28.94 -7.36 -3.31
C PRO A 120 -28.53 -8.11 -4.58
N LYS A 121 -29.09 -9.31 -4.76
CA LYS A 121 -28.72 -10.27 -5.80
C LYS A 121 -28.93 -9.71 -7.23
N THR A 122 -27.94 -9.02 -7.78
CA THR A 122 -27.82 -8.85 -9.24
C THR A 122 -26.37 -8.73 -9.68
N SER A 123 -25.91 -9.82 -10.32
CA SER A 123 -24.93 -9.87 -11.43
C SER A 123 -23.59 -9.11 -11.32
N ARG A 124 -22.54 -9.93 -11.14
CA ARG A 124 -21.28 -10.00 -11.90
C ARG A 124 -20.48 -8.69 -12.11
N SER A 125 -19.21 -8.79 -11.70
CA SER A 125 -18.07 -7.88 -11.95
C SER A 125 -17.88 -6.81 -10.88
N CYS A 126 -17.22 -7.17 -9.77
CA CYS A 126 -16.45 -6.20 -8.97
C CYS A 126 -15.26 -5.70 -9.82
N ARG A 127 -15.55 -4.79 -10.74
CA ARG A 127 -14.56 -3.96 -11.43
C ARG A 127 -14.52 -2.60 -10.74
N LYS A 128 -13.35 -2.33 -10.15
CA LYS A 128 -12.68 -1.05 -9.89
C LYS A 128 -13.45 0.10 -9.22
N TYR A 129 -12.74 0.69 -8.24
CA TYR A 129 -12.74 2.12 -7.91
C TYR A 129 -13.09 3.05 -9.10
N HIS A 130 -14.02 3.98 -8.92
CA HIS A 130 -13.92 5.38 -9.37
C HIS A 130 -14.97 6.27 -8.67
N GLN A 131 -14.51 7.50 -8.37
CA GLN A 131 -15.17 8.78 -8.04
C GLN A 131 -16.70 8.87 -7.97
N ASP A 132 -17.20 9.54 -6.93
CA ASP A 132 -17.43 11.00 -6.97
C ASP A 132 -17.02 11.65 -5.63
#